data_AF-A0A438IKQ7-F1
#
_entry.id   AF-A0A438IKQ7-F1
#
_cell.length_a   1.000
_cell.length_b   1.000
_cell.length_c   1.000
_cell.angle_alpha   90.00
_cell.angle_beta   90.00
_cell.angle_gamma   90.00
#
_symmetry.space_group_name_H-M   'P 1'
#
loop_
_entity.id
_entity.type
_entity.pdbx_description
1 polymer ?
#
loop_
_entity_poly.entity_id
_entity_poly.type
_entity_poly.pdbx_seq_one_letter_code
_entity_poly.pdbx_strand_id
1 'polypeptide(L)'
;MDFVKEEVMNFFREFYEHSKFVKRLNATLLVLIPKKAGAEDLRDFRPMNLVGSLYKWLAKVLANRLKKVVSKAQGAFVEGRQILDAVLIANKAIDSVMKNNENGIMFKLDIEKAYDNVD
;
A
#
# COMPACT_ATOMS: atom_id res chain seq x y z
N MET A 1 -9.39 26.65 -16.69
CA MET A 1 -9.40 25.88 -15.43
C MET A 1 -10.69 25.08 -15.28
N ASP A 2 -11.85 25.63 -15.66
CA ASP A 2 -13.16 24.97 -15.48
C ASP A 2 -13.34 23.70 -16.31
N PHE A 3 -12.81 23.67 -17.55
CA PHE A 3 -12.88 22.50 -18.43
C PHE A 3 -12.23 21.25 -17.81
N VAL A 4 -11.01 21.38 -17.29
CA VAL A 4 -10.29 20.24 -16.67
C VAL A 4 -11.04 19.74 -15.44
N LYS A 5 -11.62 20.64 -14.65
CA LYS A 5 -12.44 20.26 -13.49
C LYS A 5 -13.67 19.46 -13.94
N GLU A 6 -14.35 19.91 -14.99
CA GLU A 6 -15.53 19.22 -15.53
C GLU A 6 -15.20 17.81 -16.00
N GLU A 7 -14.12 17.64 -16.79
CA GLU A 7 -13.67 16.32 -17.25
C GLU A 7 -13.34 15.37 -16.10
N VAL A 8 -12.62 15.85 -15.08
CA VAL A 8 -12.26 15.06 -13.90
C VAL A 8 -13.50 14.63 -13.13
N MET A 9 -14.45 15.55 -12.92
CA MET A 9 -15.69 15.25 -12.19
C MET A 9 -16.58 14.27 -12.96
N ASN A 10 -16.65 14.40 -14.29
CA ASN A 10 -17.37 13.46 -15.14
C ASN A 10 -16.74 12.06 -15.08
N PHE A 11 -15.41 11.95 -15.11
CA PHE A 11 -14.72 10.68 -14.92
C PHE A 11 -15.08 10.00 -13.59
N PHE A 12 -15.09 10.74 -12.48
CA PHE A 12 -15.46 10.18 -11.18
C PHE A 12 -16.94 9.80 -11.10
N ARG A 13 -17.83 10.57 -11.75
CA ARG A 13 -19.27 10.26 -11.85
C ARG A 13 -19.50 8.95 -12.60
N GLU A 14 -18.90 8.80 -13.77
CA GLU A 14 -19.01 7.58 -14.57
C GLU A 14 -18.52 6.35 -13.81
N PHE A 15 -17.37 6.47 -13.13
CA PHE A 15 -16.85 5.39 -12.28
C PHE A 15 -17.82 5.05 -11.14
N TYR A 16 -18.39 6.05 -10.48
CA TYR A 16 -19.32 5.84 -9.38
C TYR A 16 -20.62 5.15 -9.81
N GLU A 17 -21.18 5.56 -10.95
CA GLU A 17 -22.46 5.04 -11.45
C GLU A 17 -22.31 3.65 -12.09
N HIS A 18 -21.23 3.41 -12.83
CA HIS A 18 -21.09 2.22 -13.67
C HIS A 18 -20.00 1.25 -13.21
N SER A 19 -19.21 1.60 -12.18
CA SER A 19 -18.03 0.83 -11.74
C SER A 19 -17.04 0.53 -12.87
N LYS A 20 -17.00 1.40 -13.88
CA LYS A 20 -16.15 1.27 -15.07
C LYS A 20 -15.28 2.50 -15.20
N PHE A 21 -14.11 2.31 -15.78
CA PHE A 21 -13.23 3.40 -16.19
C PHE A 21 -12.57 3.07 -17.51
N VAL A 22 -12.10 4.11 -18.21
CA VAL A 22 -11.55 3.99 -19.56
C VAL A 22 -10.33 3.07 -19.54
N LYS A 23 -10.36 1.96 -20.29
CA LYS A 23 -9.28 0.94 -20.32
C LYS A 23 -7.89 1.53 -20.58
N ARG A 24 -7.79 2.61 -21.38
CA ARG A 24 -6.51 3.29 -21.64
C ARG A 24 -5.84 3.85 -20.39
N LEU A 25 -6.59 4.13 -19.32
CA LEU A 25 -6.04 4.59 -18.05
C LEU A 25 -5.31 3.48 -17.28
N ASN A 26 -5.49 2.22 -17.66
CA ASN A 26 -4.70 1.08 -17.18
C ASN A 26 -3.37 0.91 -17.92
N ALA A 27 -3.05 1.75 -18.90
CA ALA A 27 -1.73 1.71 -19.51
C ALA A 27 -0.67 2.09 -18.48
N THR A 28 0.31 1.21 -18.28
CA THR A 28 1.40 1.40 -17.32
C THR A 28 2.73 1.38 -18.05
N LEU A 29 3.60 2.35 -17.74
CA LEU A 29 4.99 2.31 -18.18
C LEU A 29 5.82 1.58 -17.11
N LEU A 30 6.49 0.49 -17.48
CA LEU A 30 7.43 -0.20 -16.59
C LEU A 30 8.77 0.52 -16.61
N VAL A 31 9.23 0.97 -15.44
CA VAL A 31 10.56 1.58 -15.25
C VAL A 31 11.37 0.75 -14.26
N LEU A 32 12.64 0.52 -14.58
CA LEU A 32 13.57 -0.21 -13.72
C LEU A 32 14.40 0.80 -12.91
N ILE A 33 14.26 0.76 -11.59
CA ILE A 33 15.02 1.62 -10.67
C ILE A 33 16.17 0.81 -10.06
N PRO A 34 17.44 1.22 -10.23
CA PRO A 34 18.57 0.51 -9.65
C PRO A 34 18.53 0.59 -8.11
N LYS A 35 18.77 -0.54 -7.43
CA LYS A 35 18.84 -0.61 -5.95
C LYS A 35 20.19 -0.16 -5.40
N LYS A 36 21.25 -0.21 -6.21
CA LYS A 36 22.64 0.11 -5.86
C LYS A 36 23.35 0.74 -7.07
N ALA A 37 24.46 1.43 -6.82
CA ALA A 37 25.34 1.92 -7.88
C ALA A 37 25.99 0.72 -8.62
N GLY A 38 26.16 0.83 -9.94
CA GLY A 38 26.72 -0.24 -10.76
C GLY A 38 25.83 -1.48 -10.85
N ALA A 39 24.51 -1.29 -10.97
CA ALA A 39 23.56 -2.40 -11.12
C ALA A 39 23.76 -3.09 -12.48
N GLU A 40 24.12 -4.38 -12.46
CA GLU A 40 24.43 -5.18 -13.66
C GLU A 40 23.42 -6.33 -13.87
N ASP A 41 22.87 -6.89 -12.78
CA ASP A 41 21.89 -7.98 -12.83
C ASP A 41 20.45 -7.43 -12.75
N LEU A 42 19.49 -8.05 -13.44
CA LEU A 42 18.06 -7.68 -13.37
C LEU A 42 17.52 -7.67 -11.93
N ARG A 43 18.05 -8.53 -11.05
CA ARG A 43 17.68 -8.60 -9.63
C ARG A 43 18.13 -7.36 -8.84
N ASP A 44 19.10 -6.62 -9.34
CA ASP A 44 19.56 -5.34 -8.77
C ASP A 44 18.61 -4.19 -9.11
N PHE A 45 17.60 -4.41 -9.96
CA PHE A 45 16.57 -3.43 -10.25
C PHE A 45 15.29 -3.71 -9.50
N ARG A 46 14.56 -2.64 -9.19
CA ARG A 46 13.19 -2.67 -8.72
C ARG A 46 12.28 -2.24 -9.86
N PRO A 47 11.37 -3.10 -10.35
CA PRO A 47 10.36 -2.68 -11.30
C PRO A 47 9.40 -1.70 -10.64
N MET A 48 9.03 -0.63 -11.35
CA MET A 48 8.03 0.35 -10.93
C MET A 48 7.05 0.60 -12.07
N ASN A 49 5.75 0.40 -11.79
CA ASN A 49 4.67 0.70 -12.71
C ASN A 49 4.28 2.18 -12.59
N LEU A 50 4.57 2.96 -13.62
CA LEU A 50 4.12 4.35 -13.76
C LEU A 50 2.74 4.37 -14.41
N VAL A 51 1.74 4.73 -13.60
CA VAL A 51 0.34 4.86 -14.01
C VAL A 51 -0.08 6.33 -14.13
N GLY A 52 -1.12 6.59 -14.93
CA GLY A 52 -1.66 7.93 -15.15
C GLY A 52 -2.17 8.63 -13.88
N SER A 53 -2.15 9.96 -13.85
CA SER A 53 -2.56 10.76 -12.68
C SER A 53 -4.03 10.55 -12.28
N LEU A 54 -4.95 10.48 -13.26
CA LEU A 54 -6.37 10.18 -13.01
C LEU A 54 -6.56 8.83 -12.30
N TYR A 55 -5.81 7.80 -12.71
CA TYR A 55 -5.81 6.51 -12.02
C TYR A 55 -5.33 6.65 -10.56
N LYS A 56 -4.23 7.39 -10.34
CA LYS A 56 -3.71 7.65 -8.98
C LYS A 56 -4.73 8.38 -8.11
N TRP A 57 -5.47 9.33 -8.67
CA TRP A 57 -6.54 10.03 -7.95
C TRP A 57 -7.67 9.09 -7.57
N LEU A 58 -8.13 8.25 -8.51
CA LEU A 58 -9.14 7.25 -8.24
C LEU A 58 -8.69 6.28 -7.14
N ALA A 59 -7.49 5.72 -7.27
CA ALA A 59 -6.89 4.85 -6.27
C ALA A 59 -6.80 5.52 -4.89
N LYS A 60 -6.46 6.82 -4.84
CA LYS A 60 -6.42 7.58 -3.58
C LYS A 60 -7.80 7.77 -2.96
N VAL A 61 -8.83 8.06 -3.76
CA VAL A 61 -10.22 8.15 -3.28
C VAL A 61 -10.68 6.81 -2.70
N LEU A 62 -10.38 5.70 -3.40
CA LEU A 62 -10.70 4.35 -2.91
C LEU A 62 -9.93 4.00 -1.63
N ALA A 63 -8.63 4.28 -1.57
CA ALA A 63 -7.82 4.06 -0.37
C ALA A 63 -8.37 4.82 0.85
N ASN A 64 -8.80 6.08 0.66
CA ASN A 64 -9.40 6.88 1.72
C ASN A 64 -10.75 6.29 2.20
N ARG A 65 -11.53 5.67 1.31
CA ARG A 65 -12.77 4.96 1.68
C ARG A 65 -12.47 3.67 2.45
N LEU A 66 -11.52 2.88 1.97
CA LEU A 66 -11.09 1.61 2.59
C LEU A 66 -10.39 1.81 3.94
N LYS A 67 -9.82 2.98 4.21
CA LYS A 67 -9.22 3.31 5.51
C LYS A 67 -10.16 3.03 6.69
N LYS A 68 -11.48 3.12 6.49
CA LYS A 68 -12.50 2.85 7.52
C LYS A 68 -12.61 1.38 7.93
N VAL A 69 -12.18 0.45 7.08
CA VAL A 69 -12.27 -1.00 7.34
C VAL A 69 -10.94 -1.62 7.75
N VAL A 70 -9.89 -0.81 7.91
CA VAL A 70 -8.58 -1.28 8.35
C VAL A 70 -8.60 -1.63 9.84
N SER A 71 -8.11 -2.82 10.18
CA SER A 71 -8.03 -3.29 11.57
C SER A 71 -7.22 -2.35 12.47
N LYS A 72 -7.60 -2.28 13.75
CA LYS A 72 -6.80 -1.60 14.80
C LYS A 72 -5.42 -2.25 14.98
N ALA A 73 -5.28 -3.54 14.65
CA ALA A 73 -4.02 -4.27 14.75
C ALA A 73 -3.01 -3.94 13.62
N GLN A 74 -3.44 -3.29 12.52
CA GLN A 74 -2.56 -2.99 11.39
C GLN A 74 -1.57 -1.86 11.72
N GLY A 75 -0.34 -2.16 12.11
CA GLY A 75 0.62 -1.14 12.56
C GLY A 75 1.20 -0.26 11.43
N ALA A 76 1.30 -0.78 10.21
CA ALA A 76 1.98 -0.11 9.11
C ALA A 76 1.01 0.53 8.09
N PHE A 77 1.50 1.55 7.39
CA PHE A 77 0.78 2.26 6.31
C PHE A 77 -0.57 2.88 6.72
N VAL A 78 -0.78 3.14 8.01
CA VAL A 78 -1.94 3.84 8.54
C VAL A 78 -1.49 5.18 9.10
N GLU A 79 -2.14 6.25 8.66
CA GLU A 79 -1.90 7.61 9.16
C GLU A 79 -2.04 7.67 10.69
N GLY A 80 -1.06 8.30 11.33
CA GLY A 80 -1.00 8.44 12.79
C GLY A 80 -0.44 7.23 13.55
N ARG A 81 -0.04 6.14 12.87
CA ARG A 81 0.67 5.00 13.48
C ARG A 81 2.15 5.05 13.13
N GLN A 82 3.01 4.80 14.10
CA GLN A 82 4.46 4.81 13.95
C GLN A 82 5.02 3.39 14.06
N ILE A 83 6.17 3.14 13.41
CA ILE A 83 6.84 1.83 13.51
C ILE A 83 7.23 1.49 14.96
N LEU A 84 7.52 2.52 15.77
CA LEU A 84 7.85 2.36 17.18
C LEU A 84 6.67 1.86 18.02
N ASP A 85 5.42 2.09 17.59
CA ASP A 85 4.24 1.58 18.28
C ASP A 85 4.24 0.04 18.28
N ALA A 86 4.57 -0.55 17.13
CA ALA A 86 4.67 -2.00 16.99
C ALA A 86 5.81 -2.58 17.85
N VAL A 87 6.96 -1.91 17.88
CA VAL A 87 8.10 -2.30 18.74
C VAL A 87 7.72 -2.24 20.22
N LEU A 88 7.03 -1.18 20.65
CA LEU A 88 6.58 -1.03 22.03
C LEU A 88 5.55 -2.09 22.43
N ILE A 89 4.60 -2.41 21.55
CA ILE A 89 3.61 -3.47 21.78
C ILE A 89 4.32 -4.82 21.95
N ALA A 90 5.28 -5.16 21.07
CA ALA A 90 6.05 -6.40 21.18
C ALA A 90 6.85 -6.46 22.48
N ASN A 91 7.55 -5.38 22.85
CA ASN A 91 8.32 -5.31 24.08
C ASN A 91 7.44 -5.48 25.33
N LYS A 92 6.26 -4.84 25.36
CA LYS A 92 5.30 -4.99 26.48
C LYS A 92 4.74 -6.42 26.57
N ALA A 93 4.48 -7.06 25.43
CA ALA A 93 4.02 -8.45 25.40
C ALA A 93 5.08 -9.39 25.98
N ILE A 94 6.34 -9.23 25.57
CA ILE A 94 7.47 -10.02 26.10
C ILE A 94 7.66 -9.79 27.60
N ASP A 95 7.70 -8.53 28.02
CA ASP A 95 7.87 -8.15 29.43
C ASP A 95 6.75 -8.71 30.31
N SER A 96 5.51 -8.72 29.83
CA SER A 96 4.37 -9.31 30.54
C SER A 96 4.52 -10.82 30.76
N VAL A 97 4.92 -11.55 29.73
CA VAL A 97 5.14 -13.01 29.82
C VAL A 97 6.26 -13.33 30.82
N MET A 98 7.36 -12.58 30.76
CA MET A 98 8.49 -12.74 31.69
C MET A 98 8.08 -12.45 33.14
N LYS A 99 7.33 -11.37 33.39
CA LYS A 99 6.89 -11.00 34.74
C LYS A 99 5.90 -12.00 35.34
N ASN A 100 5.05 -12.60 34.52
CA ASN A 100 4.07 -13.59 34.96
C ASN A 100 4.67 -15.00 35.04
N ASN A 101 5.93 -15.19 34.65
CA ASN A 101 6.62 -16.48 34.59
C ASN A 101 5.87 -17.50 33.71
N GLU A 102 5.24 -17.00 32.63
CA GLU A 102 4.48 -17.77 31.66
C GLU A 102 5.38 -18.21 30.50
N ASN A 103 4.98 -19.28 29.82
CA ASN A 103 5.61 -19.68 28.56
C ASN A 103 4.97 -18.94 27.39
N GLY A 104 5.78 -18.34 26.52
CA GLY A 104 5.30 -17.63 25.32
C GLY A 104 6.00 -18.10 24.05
N ILE A 105 5.27 -18.06 22.92
CA ILE A 105 5.80 -18.34 21.59
C ILE A 105 5.55 -17.10 20.71
N MET A 106 6.56 -16.67 19.97
CA MET A 106 6.44 -15.58 19.00
C MET A 106 6.68 -16.09 17.59
N PHE A 107 5.72 -15.83 16.70
CA PHE A 107 5.84 -16.15 15.28
C PHE A 107 6.27 -14.92 14.49
N LYS A 108 7.40 -15.04 13.79
CA LYS A 108 7.83 -14.06 12.78
C LYS A 108 7.43 -14.59 11.41
N LEU A 109 6.46 -13.93 10.79
CA LEU A 109 5.93 -14.28 9.48
C LEU A 109 6.30 -13.17 8.48
N ASP A 110 6.67 -13.54 7.27
CA ASP A 110 6.89 -12.62 6.15
C ASP A 110 6.32 -13.23 4.87
N ILE A 111 5.84 -12.39 3.96
CA ILE A 111 5.18 -12.82 2.71
C ILE A 111 6.09 -12.46 1.54
N GLU A 112 6.56 -13.48 0.81
CA GLU A 112 7.37 -13.27 -0.38
C GLU A 112 6.54 -12.57 -1.47
N LYS A 113 7.06 -11.44 -1.98
CA LYS A 113 6.48 -10.68 -3.09
C LYS A 113 4.97 -10.43 -2.93
N ALA A 114 4.58 -9.94 -1.74
CA ALA A 114 3.18 -9.74 -1.36
C ALA A 114 2.33 -8.92 -2.38
N TYR A 115 2.96 -8.04 -3.17
CA TYR A 115 2.27 -7.26 -4.20
C TYR A 115 2.18 -7.96 -5.56
N ASP A 116 3.07 -8.91 -5.84
CA ASP A 116 3.11 -9.63 -7.13
C ASP A 116 2.23 -10.88 -7.09
N ASN A 117 1.95 -11.41 -5.89
CA ASN A 117 1.20 -12.65 -5.64
C ASN A 117 -0.23 -12.42 -5.11
N VAL A 118 -0.93 -11.40 -5.62
CA VAL A 118 -2.34 -11.13 -5.25
C VAL A 118 -3.26 -11.78 -6.30
N ASP A 119 -4.11 -12.70 -5.87
CA ASP A 119 -5.14 -13.36 -6.69
C ASP A 119 -6.42 -12.52 -6.86
#